data_AF-A0A961I5A2-F1
#
_entry.id   AF-A0A961I5A2-F1
#
_cell.length_a   1.000
_cell.length_b   1.000
_cell.length_c   1.000
_cell.angle_alpha   90.00
_cell.angle_beta   90.00
_cell.angle_gamma   90.00
#
_symmetry.space_group_name_H-M   'P 1'
#
loop_
_entity.id
_entity.type
_entity.pdbx_description
1 polymer ?
#
loop_
_entity_poly.entity_id
_entity_poly.type
_entity_poly.pdbx_seq_one_letter_code
_entity_poly.pdbx_strand_id
1 'polypeptide(L)'
;MNQLMKILRPESATESYADLPDRLIAIYTRTRPPRKRVYNRLVNTCTHLLLNEDPALRPRDARGRSGGIVNLHTDRDTIIVPDLHGRMDLILNLLFHVDVDNKTILE
;
A
#
# COMPACT_ATOMS: atom_id res chain seq x y z
N MET A 1 11.60 -8.54 22.87
CA MET A 1 10.76 -9.76 22.72
C MET A 1 9.43 -9.64 23.50
N ASN A 2 8.77 -8.48 23.48
CA ASN A 2 7.50 -8.22 24.22
C ASN A 2 6.41 -7.54 23.35
N GLN A 3 6.58 -7.53 22.01
CA GLN A 3 5.77 -6.77 21.04
C GLN A 3 5.14 -7.65 19.94
N LEU A 4 4.63 -8.84 20.31
CA LEU A 4 3.50 -9.43 19.55
C LEU A 4 2.21 -8.57 19.68
N MET A 5 2.27 -7.48 20.44
CA MET A 5 1.16 -6.75 21.07
C MET A 5 0.40 -5.76 20.17
N LYS A 6 0.37 -5.91 18.85
CA LYS A 6 -0.56 -5.13 18.00
C LYS A 6 -0.96 -5.82 16.70
N ILE A 7 -0.96 -7.15 16.68
CA ILE A 7 -1.22 -8.02 15.51
C ILE A 7 -2.41 -7.62 14.60
N LEU A 8 -3.39 -6.85 15.04
CA LEU A 8 -4.67 -6.67 14.34
C LEU A 8 -5.48 -5.45 14.84
N ARG A 9 -4.95 -4.22 14.85
CA ARG A 9 -5.79 -3.07 15.26
C ARG A 9 -6.26 -2.24 14.05
N PRO A 10 -7.52 -2.40 13.62
CA PRO A 10 -8.25 -1.36 12.91
C PRO A 10 -9.32 -0.80 13.85
N GLU A 11 -8.97 0.15 14.73
CA GLU A 11 -9.96 1.01 15.39
C GLU A 11 -9.31 2.40 15.55
N SER A 12 -9.78 3.34 14.73
CA SER A 12 -9.69 4.80 14.91
C SER A 12 -8.31 5.45 15.12
N ALA A 13 -7.31 5.18 14.27
CA ALA A 13 -6.12 6.01 14.22
C ALA A 13 -5.85 6.44 12.77
N THR A 14 -5.82 7.74 12.55
CA THR A 14 -5.08 8.38 11.45
C THR A 14 -3.63 7.92 11.54
N GLU A 15 -3.31 6.77 10.98
CA GLU A 15 -1.93 6.32 10.85
C GLU A 15 -1.20 7.32 9.95
N SER A 16 -0.14 7.92 10.49
CA SER A 16 0.76 8.75 9.71
C SER A 16 1.48 7.85 8.69
N TYR A 17 1.66 8.34 7.47
CA TYR A 17 2.49 7.66 6.47
C TYR A 17 3.92 7.38 6.97
N ALA A 18 4.34 8.05 8.05
CA ALA A 18 5.61 7.81 8.75
C ALA A 18 5.83 6.35 9.19
N ASP A 19 4.76 5.59 9.50
CA ASP A 19 4.89 4.21 10.00
C ASP A 19 4.86 3.16 8.86
N LEU A 20 4.62 3.58 7.62
CA LEU A 20 4.51 2.68 6.47
C LEU A 20 5.79 1.84 6.23
N PRO A 21 7.01 2.41 6.32
CA PRO A 21 8.23 1.64 6.08
C PRO A 21 8.38 0.45 7.05
N ASP A 22 8.16 0.67 8.34
CA ASP A 22 8.22 -0.38 9.36
C ASP A 22 7.20 -1.48 9.12
N ARG A 23 5.98 -1.11 8.70
CA ARG A 23 4.93 -2.08 8.35
C ARG A 23 5.31 -2.94 7.16
N LEU A 24 5.93 -2.37 6.13
CA LEU A 24 6.37 -3.12 4.95
C LEU A 24 7.54 -4.06 5.27
N ILE A 25 8.50 -3.61 6.10
CA ILE A 25 9.57 -4.47 6.62
C ILE A 25 8.98 -5.65 7.41
N ALA A 26 8.01 -5.40 8.29
CA ALA A 26 7.36 -6.46 9.05
C ALA A 26 6.60 -7.47 8.16
N ILE A 27 5.98 -7.01 7.07
CA ILE A 27 5.31 -7.86 6.09
C ILE A 27 6.33 -8.71 5.32
N TYR A 28 7.46 -8.11 4.91
CA TYR A 28 8.51 -8.77 4.15
C TYR A 28 9.25 -9.83 4.96
N THR A 29 9.56 -9.52 6.22
CA THR A 29 10.36 -10.39 7.10
C THR A 29 9.56 -11.48 7.79
N ARG A 30 8.23 -11.49 7.69
CA ARG A 30 7.41 -12.52 8.34
C ARG A 30 7.68 -13.90 7.72
N THR A 31 7.77 -14.90 8.59
CA THR A 31 7.98 -16.30 8.18
C THR A 31 6.68 -17.08 7.99
N ARG A 32 5.55 -16.52 8.42
CA ARG A 32 4.23 -17.17 8.33
C ARG A 32 3.15 -16.17 7.91
N PRO A 33 2.17 -16.60 7.10
CA PRO A 33 1.03 -15.76 6.77
C PRO A 33 0.18 -15.47 8.02
N PRO A 34 -0.42 -14.26 8.13
CA PRO A 34 -1.47 -13.96 9.08
C PRO A 34 -2.63 -14.96 9.01
N ARG A 35 -3.42 -15.00 10.08
CA ARG A 35 -4.64 -15.82 10.12
C ARG A 35 -5.59 -15.41 8.98
N LYS A 36 -6.31 -16.37 8.39
CA LYS A 36 -7.30 -16.14 7.30
C LYS A 36 -8.24 -14.95 7.57
N ARG A 37 -8.75 -14.83 8.80
CA ARG A 37 -9.65 -13.72 9.19
C ARG A 37 -9.01 -12.34 9.01
N VAL A 38 -7.70 -12.22 9.22
CA VAL A 38 -6.93 -10.98 9.00
C VAL A 38 -6.92 -10.62 7.53
N TYR A 39 -6.54 -11.58 6.67
CA TYR A 39 -6.50 -11.37 5.23
C TYR A 39 -7.85 -11.01 4.65
N ASN A 40 -8.91 -11.74 5.04
CA ASN A 40 -10.26 -11.44 4.57
C ASN A 40 -10.68 -10.01 4.95
N ARG A 41 -10.35 -9.56 6.17
CA ARG A 41 -10.62 -8.18 6.57
C ARG A 41 -9.86 -7.18 5.68
N LEU A 42 -8.56 -7.38 5.46
CA LEU A 42 -7.75 -6.50 4.62
C LEU A 42 -8.27 -6.46 3.18
N VAL A 43 -8.54 -7.60 2.58
CA VAL A 43 -9.08 -7.69 1.21
C VAL A 43 -10.43 -6.98 1.11
N ASN A 44 -11.33 -7.18 2.08
CA ASN A 44 -12.64 -6.53 2.07
C ASN A 44 -12.51 -5.01 2.24
N THR A 45 -11.62 -4.54 3.12
CA THR A 45 -11.36 -3.10 3.30
C THR A 45 -10.77 -2.49 2.03
N CYS A 46 -9.76 -3.11 1.42
CA CYS A 46 -9.20 -2.64 0.16
C CYS A 46 -10.26 -2.63 -0.95
N THR A 47 -11.02 -3.72 -1.11
CA THR A 47 -12.08 -3.80 -2.11
C THR A 47 -13.11 -2.69 -1.93
N HIS A 48 -13.55 -2.45 -0.70
CA HIS A 48 -14.49 -1.37 -0.39
C HIS A 48 -13.91 0.01 -0.74
N LEU A 49 -12.66 0.28 -0.41
CA LEU A 49 -12.01 1.55 -0.77
C LEU A 49 -11.93 1.73 -2.29
N LEU A 50 -11.39 0.74 -3.01
CA LEU A 50 -11.23 0.82 -4.47
C LEU A 50 -12.58 0.94 -5.21
N LEU A 51 -13.65 0.34 -4.67
CA LEU A 51 -14.99 0.45 -5.25
C LEU A 51 -15.66 1.82 -5.03
N ASN A 52 -15.16 2.61 -4.07
CA ASN A 52 -15.73 3.89 -3.67
C ASN A 52 -14.76 5.06 -3.85
N GLU A 53 -13.66 4.87 -4.60
CA GLU A 53 -12.81 5.97 -5.02
C GLU A 53 -13.55 6.95 -5.93
N ASP A 54 -13.05 8.18 -5.97
CA ASP A 54 -13.54 9.22 -6.86
C ASP A 54 -13.50 8.74 -8.33
N PRO A 55 -14.64 8.69 -9.03
CA PRO A 55 -14.69 8.33 -10.45
C PRO A 55 -13.84 9.24 -11.36
N ALA A 56 -13.52 10.47 -10.93
CA ALA A 56 -12.60 11.34 -11.65
C ALA A 56 -11.15 10.85 -11.58
N LEU A 57 -10.76 10.16 -10.51
CA LEU A 57 -9.44 9.55 -10.33
C LEU A 57 -9.38 8.14 -10.93
N ARG A 58 -10.38 7.30 -10.64
CA ARG A 58 -10.48 5.92 -11.16
C ARG A 58 -11.85 5.70 -11.78
N PRO A 59 -11.99 5.96 -13.10
CA PRO A 59 -13.25 5.75 -13.80
C PRO A 59 -13.77 4.32 -13.67
N ARG A 60 -15.09 4.19 -13.61
CA ARG A 60 -15.75 2.88 -13.57
C ARG A 60 -15.73 2.23 -14.96
N ASP A 61 -15.70 0.90 -14.99
CA ASP A 61 -15.88 0.14 -16.22
C ASP A 61 -17.34 0.20 -16.71
N ALA A 62 -17.61 -0.37 -17.90
CA ALA A 62 -18.95 -0.43 -18.48
C ALA A 62 -19.99 -1.20 -17.63
N ARG A 63 -19.57 -1.91 -16.57
CA ARG A 63 -20.42 -2.64 -15.63
C ARG A 63 -20.51 -1.95 -14.26
N GLY A 64 -19.98 -0.72 -14.12
CA GLY A 64 -20.01 0.05 -12.89
C GLY A 64 -18.98 -0.36 -11.82
N ARG A 65 -18.04 -1.24 -12.15
CA ARG A 65 -16.97 -1.67 -11.23
C ARG A 65 -15.78 -0.71 -11.31
N SER A 66 -14.93 -0.68 -10.29
CA SER A 66 -13.67 0.07 -10.38
C SER A 66 -12.88 -0.45 -11.58
N GLY A 67 -12.60 0.44 -12.54
CA GLY A 67 -11.89 0.09 -13.78
C GLY A 67 -10.40 -0.12 -13.56
N GLY A 68 -9.69 -0.53 -14.62
CA GLY A 68 -8.23 -0.69 -14.63
C GLY A 68 -7.45 0.57 -15.00
N ILE A 69 -8.13 1.71 -15.16
CA ILE A 69 -7.53 2.98 -15.57
C ILE A 69 -7.48 3.91 -14.36
N VAL A 70 -6.36 4.63 -14.20
CA VAL A 70 -6.19 5.69 -13.20
C VAL A 70 -5.77 6.96 -13.93
N ASN A 71 -6.49 8.05 -13.69
CA ASN A 71 -6.12 9.36 -14.18
C ASN A 71 -5.02 9.92 -13.28
N LEU A 72 -3.86 10.22 -13.86
CA LEU A 72 -2.75 10.76 -13.07
C LEU A 72 -2.98 12.23 -12.77
N HIS A 73 -2.61 12.61 -11.56
CA HIS A 73 -2.58 14.00 -11.17
C HIS A 73 -1.44 14.71 -11.89
N THR A 74 -1.72 15.87 -12.47
CA THR A 74 -0.72 16.68 -13.18
C THR A 74 0.01 17.66 -12.26
N ASP A 75 -0.42 17.78 -11.00
CA ASP A 75 0.05 18.74 -10.00
C ASP A 75 0.99 18.12 -8.95
N ARG A 76 1.33 16.83 -9.09
CA ARG A 76 2.22 16.11 -8.18
C ARG A 76 3.04 15.06 -8.92
N ASP A 77 4.24 14.81 -8.42
CA ASP A 77 5.09 13.75 -8.92
C ASP A 77 4.42 12.39 -8.72
N THR A 78 4.48 11.56 -9.76
CA THR A 78 3.90 10.23 -9.77
C THR A 78 4.95 9.22 -10.21
N ILE A 79 5.23 8.25 -9.36
CA ILE A 79 6.13 7.14 -9.68
C ILE A 79 5.31 5.99 -10.28
N ILE A 80 5.65 5.61 -11.51
CA ILE A 80 5.09 4.42 -12.16
C ILE A 80 6.03 3.25 -11.89
N VAL A 81 5.52 2.22 -11.22
CA VAL A 81 6.27 1.02 -10.84
C VAL A 81 5.86 -0.14 -11.75
N PRO A 82 6.81 -0.96 -12.26
CA PRO A 82 6.47 -2.14 -13.07
C PRO A 82 5.76 -3.21 -12.25
N ASP A 83 5.25 -4.23 -12.93
CA ASP A 83 4.64 -5.41 -12.30
C ASP A 83 5.55 -6.01 -11.23
N LEU A 84 5.02 -6.12 -10.02
CA LEU A 84 5.79 -6.58 -8.88
C LEU A 84 5.97 -8.10 -8.87
N HIS A 85 5.01 -8.88 -9.37
CA HIS A 85 5.02 -10.36 -9.30
C HIS A 85 5.38 -10.94 -7.90
N GLY A 86 5.00 -10.25 -6.82
CA GLY A 86 5.34 -10.65 -5.45
C GLY A 86 6.75 -10.27 -4.97
N ARG A 87 7.52 -9.55 -5.80
CA ARG A 87 8.82 -8.96 -5.46
C ARG A 87 8.68 -7.78 -4.51
N MET A 88 8.44 -8.08 -3.25
CA MET A 88 8.34 -7.07 -2.19
C MET A 88 9.68 -6.34 -1.97
N ASP A 89 10.81 -6.98 -2.30
CA ASP A 89 12.14 -6.36 -2.32
C ASP A 89 12.18 -5.12 -3.22
N LEU A 90 11.48 -5.14 -4.36
CA LEU A 90 11.44 -4.00 -5.26
C LEU A 90 10.78 -2.78 -4.61
N ILE A 91 9.65 -2.97 -3.91
CA ILE A 91 8.97 -1.89 -3.19
C ILE A 91 9.88 -1.30 -2.11
N LEU A 92 10.52 -2.17 -1.30
CA LEU A 92 11.41 -1.72 -0.23
C LEU A 92 12.62 -0.95 -0.80
N ASN A 93 13.21 -1.45 -1.87
CA ASN A 93 14.33 -0.76 -2.52
C ASN A 93 13.91 0.60 -3.06
N LEU A 94 12.72 0.74 -3.66
CA LEU A 94 12.22 2.05 -4.10
C LEU A 94 11.99 3.03 -2.95
N LEU A 95 11.49 2.53 -1.81
CA LEU A 95 11.23 3.36 -0.63
C LEU A 95 12.50 3.82 0.08
N PHE A 96 13.52 2.96 0.14
CA PHE A 96 14.74 3.21 0.90
C PHE A 96 15.95 3.59 0.05
N HIS A 97 15.80 3.65 -1.28
CA HIS A 97 16.87 4.11 -2.14
C HIS A 97 17.16 5.57 -1.84
N VAL A 98 18.42 5.86 -1.54
CA VAL A 98 18.92 7.22 -1.35
C VAL A 98 19.83 7.59 -2.51
N ASP A 99 19.69 8.82 -3.01
CA ASP A 99 20.57 9.38 -4.03
C ASP A 99 21.90 9.89 -3.42
N VAL A 100 22.73 10.54 -4.25
CA VAL A 100 24.02 11.11 -3.83
C VAL A 100 23.90 12.22 -2.78
N ASP A 101 22.72 12.83 -2.67
CA ASP A 101 22.39 13.88 -1.71
C ASP A 101 21.69 13.31 -0.46
N ASN A 102 21.65 11.97 -0.33
CA ASN A 102 21.01 11.23 0.74
C ASN A 102 19.48 11.49 0.85
N LYS A 103 18.82 11.73 -0.28
CA LYS A 103 17.36 11.89 -0.39
C LYS A 103 16.72 10.66 -0.99
N THR A 104 15.51 10.32 -0.54
CA THR A 104 14.74 9.25 -1.17
C THR A 104 14.05 9.74 -2.44
N ILE A 105 13.75 8.83 -3.38
CA ILE A 105 13.01 9.16 -4.62
C ILE A 105 11.57 9.65 -4.32
N LEU A 106 11.13 9.54 -3.06
CA LEU A 106 9.77 9.86 -2.61
C LEU A 106 9.67 11.17 -1.80
N GLU A 107 10.79 11.89 -1.61
CA GLU A 107 10.86 13.16 -0.85
C GLU A 107 11.27 14.36 -1.70
#